data_AF-A0A1B9G5L8-F1
#
_entry.id   AF-A0A1B9G5L8-F1
#
_cell.length_a   1.000
_cell.length_b   1.000
_cell.length_c   1.000
_cell.angle_alpha   90.00
_cell.angle_beta   90.00
_cell.angle_gamma   90.00
#
_symmetry.space_group_name_H-M   'P 1'
#
loop_
_entity.id
_entity.type
_entity.pdbx_description
1 polymer ?
#
loop_
_entity_poly.entity_id
_entity_poly.type
_entity_poly.pdbx_seq_one_letter_code
_entity_poly.pdbx_strand_id
1 'polypeptide(L)'
;MLKNPLSILITLLIALQLASATPLNLWDEELPCKTNAECLKKGLPLRKPSPVVKRALHPRQSASVNSDYRISVGRGQGIAGFMDRTPNASGQYTMSQDPSQRIIVSEPSLSGGALNIRNFVSNMGLSYSTLAAQVGPLSGGSILSSTSYNYAVITASTSNFDSSSGPQTPPNRSYTLYGVATGATSGVETDIWYQTVAGSDNLFTTWQNSDGTSVARTQVMYDPANANFIITGCASCYQAQFPSNGAYAVDLIRSKVVT
;
A
#
# COMPACT_ATOMS: atom_id res chain seq x y z
N MET A 1 9.91 11.05 -80.32
CA MET A 1 10.41 9.90 -79.53
C MET A 1 9.19 9.16 -78.96
N LEU A 2 8.40 8.44 -79.75
CA LEU A 2 8.59 7.07 -80.26
C LEU A 2 8.85 6.00 -79.18
N LYS A 3 7.74 5.30 -78.83
CA LYS A 3 7.57 3.84 -78.63
C LYS A 3 7.97 3.19 -77.29
N ASN A 4 6.95 2.81 -76.48
CA ASN A 4 6.42 1.42 -76.27
C ASN A 4 7.37 0.22 -76.58
N PRO A 5 7.04 -1.03 -76.17
CA PRO A 5 6.39 -1.58 -74.97
C PRO A 5 7.01 -2.96 -74.53
N LEU A 6 6.42 -3.58 -73.50
CA LEU A 6 6.04 -5.00 -73.39
C LEU A 6 6.69 -6.06 -74.33
N SER A 7 7.26 -7.13 -73.75
CA SER A 7 7.32 -8.56 -74.17
C SER A 7 8.65 -9.17 -73.65
N ILE A 8 8.75 -10.35 -73.04
CA ILE A 8 8.63 -11.73 -73.56
C ILE A 8 8.85 -12.59 -72.27
N LEU A 9 7.93 -13.35 -71.66
CA LEU A 9 7.21 -14.59 -72.04
C LEU A 9 8.10 -15.75 -72.59
N ILE A 10 8.10 -16.87 -71.85
CA ILE A 10 8.33 -18.27 -72.32
C ILE A 10 9.78 -18.81 -72.32
N THR A 11 10.09 -19.70 -71.37
CA THR A 11 10.56 -21.10 -71.62
C THR A 11 10.46 -21.88 -70.30
N LEU A 12 9.41 -22.69 -70.07
CA LEU A 12 9.17 -24.07 -70.48
C LEU A 12 9.92 -25.14 -69.65
N LEU A 13 9.10 -25.89 -68.91
CA LEU A 13 9.24 -27.25 -68.36
C LEU A 13 10.58 -27.98 -68.53
N ILE A 14 11.17 -28.41 -67.41
CA ILE A 14 11.72 -29.76 -67.26
C ILE A 14 11.15 -30.39 -65.99
N ALA A 15 10.45 -31.49 -66.19
CA ALA A 15 9.97 -32.39 -65.17
C ALA A 15 11.13 -33.07 -64.45
N LEU A 16 11.07 -33.14 -63.11
CA LEU A 16 11.58 -34.30 -62.40
C LEU A 16 10.84 -34.44 -61.07
N GLN A 17 9.98 -35.47 -61.01
CA GLN A 17 9.42 -36.00 -59.78
C GLN A 17 10.58 -36.52 -58.92
N LEU A 18 10.92 -35.78 -57.86
CA LEU A 18 11.67 -36.34 -56.74
C LEU A 18 10.66 -36.73 -55.68
N ALA A 19 10.36 -38.04 -55.67
CA ALA A 19 9.71 -38.70 -54.56
C ALA A 19 10.47 -38.32 -53.27
N SER A 20 9.82 -37.57 -52.39
CA SER A 20 10.28 -37.46 -51.01
C SER A 20 10.05 -38.82 -50.37
N ALA A 21 11.07 -39.68 -50.45
CA ALA A 21 11.20 -40.84 -49.59
C ALA A 21 11.11 -40.33 -48.15
N THR A 22 9.97 -40.56 -47.51
CA THR A 22 9.88 -40.52 -46.06
C THR A 22 10.86 -41.58 -45.55
N PRO A 23 11.83 -41.23 -44.69
CA PRO A 23 12.57 -42.27 -44.00
C PRO A 23 11.55 -43.05 -43.16
N LEU A 24 11.31 -44.30 -43.55
CA LEU A 24 10.78 -45.32 -42.66
C LEU A 24 11.73 -45.36 -41.47
N ASN A 25 11.34 -44.71 -40.37
CA ASN A 25 11.98 -44.88 -39.07
C ASN A 25 11.71 -46.32 -38.64
N LEU A 26 12.58 -47.22 -39.10
CA LEU A 26 12.56 -48.64 -38.80
C LEU A 26 13.16 -48.92 -37.41
N TRP A 27 12.77 -48.12 -36.41
CA TRP A 27 13.16 -48.27 -35.00
C TRP A 27 12.05 -47.79 -34.04
N ASP A 28 10.77 -47.93 -34.41
CA ASP A 28 9.73 -48.08 -33.39
C ASP A 28 9.85 -49.49 -32.80
N GLU A 29 10.96 -49.75 -32.08
CA GLU A 29 10.94 -50.77 -31.03
C GLU A 29 9.90 -50.30 -30.02
N GLU A 30 8.70 -50.87 -30.12
CA GLU A 30 7.63 -50.65 -29.19
C GLU A 30 8.14 -51.04 -27.80
N LEU A 31 8.52 -50.02 -27.01
CA LEU A 31 9.03 -50.24 -25.67
C LEU A 31 8.01 -51.12 -24.91
N PRO A 32 8.42 -52.26 -24.33
CA PRO A 32 7.50 -53.30 -23.86
C PRO A 32 6.58 -52.87 -22.70
N CYS A 33 6.85 -51.70 -22.12
CA CYS A 33 6.02 -51.03 -21.14
C CYS A 33 6.17 -49.50 -21.26
N LYS A 34 5.06 -48.77 -21.14
CA LYS A 34 5.05 -47.31 -21.24
C LYS A 34 5.40 -46.63 -19.92
N THR A 35 5.16 -47.29 -18.78
CA THR A 35 5.42 -46.74 -17.44
C THR A 35 6.13 -47.74 -16.54
N ASN A 36 6.83 -47.26 -15.50
CA ASN A 36 7.47 -48.12 -14.49
C ASN A 36 6.48 -49.02 -13.75
N ALA A 37 5.25 -48.55 -13.53
CA ALA A 37 4.19 -49.37 -12.93
C ALA A 37 3.78 -50.54 -13.84
N GLU A 38 3.75 -50.30 -15.15
CA GLU A 38 3.45 -51.34 -16.14
C GLU A 38 4.61 -52.34 -16.29
N CYS A 39 5.87 -51.86 -16.27
CA CYS A 39 7.04 -52.74 -16.27
C CYS A 39 7.05 -53.65 -15.04
N LEU A 40 6.74 -53.10 -13.86
CA LEU A 40 6.66 -53.85 -12.60
C LEU A 40 5.58 -54.94 -12.64
N LYS A 41 4.39 -54.63 -13.16
CA LYS A 41 3.31 -55.62 -13.34
C LYS A 41 3.68 -56.75 -14.30
N LYS A 42 4.52 -56.47 -15.31
CA LYS A 42 5.00 -57.45 -16.28
C LYS A 42 6.29 -58.18 -15.85
N GLY A 43 6.79 -57.93 -14.64
CA GLY A 43 8.04 -58.52 -14.15
C GLY A 43 9.30 -58.04 -14.89
N LEU A 44 9.20 -56.93 -15.61
CA LEU A 44 10.30 -56.34 -16.39
C LEU A 44 11.09 -55.33 -15.54
N PRO A 45 12.38 -55.12 -15.84
CA PRO A 45 13.19 -54.10 -15.18
C PRO A 45 12.55 -52.71 -15.29
N LEU A 46 12.68 -51.91 -14.24
CA LEU A 46 12.21 -50.52 -14.25
C LEU A 46 12.97 -49.72 -15.31
N ARG A 47 12.26 -48.80 -15.98
CA ARG A 47 12.88 -47.88 -16.93
C ARG A 47 13.82 -46.97 -16.15
N LYS A 48 15.04 -46.83 -16.67
CA LYS A 48 16.01 -45.87 -16.14
C LYS A 48 15.40 -44.47 -16.21
N PRO A 49 15.58 -43.64 -15.16
CA PRO A 49 15.14 -42.26 -15.21
C PRO A 49 15.79 -41.57 -16.40
N SER A 50 14.96 -41.12 -17.35
CA SER A 50 15.44 -40.31 -18.46
C SER A 50 15.86 -38.95 -17.90
N PRO A 51 16.99 -38.37 -18.33
CA PRO A 51 17.36 -37.02 -17.96
C PRO A 51 16.24 -36.08 -18.42
N VAL A 52 15.46 -35.60 -17.45
CA VAL A 52 14.48 -34.54 -17.69
C VAL A 52 15.28 -33.34 -18.18
N VAL A 53 15.12 -33.00 -19.46
CA VAL A 53 15.59 -31.71 -19.98
C VAL A 53 14.98 -30.68 -19.04
N LYS A 54 15.82 -30.01 -18.24
CA LYS A 54 15.38 -28.95 -17.32
C LYS A 54 14.72 -27.87 -18.18
N ARG A 55 13.42 -27.96 -18.40
CA ARG A 55 12.63 -26.78 -18.75
C ARG A 55 12.84 -25.85 -17.56
N ALA A 56 13.55 -24.75 -17.80
CA ALA A 56 13.68 -23.69 -16.82
C ALA A 56 12.27 -23.40 -16.29
N LEU A 57 12.07 -23.64 -14.99
CA LEU A 57 10.86 -23.22 -14.33
C LEU A 57 10.84 -21.69 -14.48
N HIS A 58 9.87 -21.17 -15.22
CA HIS A 58 9.64 -19.73 -15.22
C HIS A 58 9.49 -19.28 -13.77
N PRO A 59 10.10 -18.15 -13.37
CA PRO A 59 9.93 -17.61 -12.04
C PRO A 59 8.43 -17.56 -11.73
N ARG A 60 8.04 -18.11 -10.58
CA ARG A 60 6.67 -18.04 -10.10
C ARG A 60 6.29 -16.56 -10.05
N GLN A 61 5.44 -16.11 -10.98
CA GLN A 61 4.79 -14.79 -10.93
C GLN A 61 3.74 -14.79 -9.82
N SER A 62 4.12 -15.10 -8.58
CA SER A 62 3.37 -14.60 -7.45
C SER A 62 3.84 -13.17 -7.26
N ALA A 63 3.21 -12.24 -7.98
CA ALA A 63 3.23 -10.86 -7.56
C ALA A 63 2.48 -10.83 -6.22
N SER A 64 3.20 -11.03 -5.11
CA SER A 64 2.82 -10.35 -3.89
C SER A 64 2.92 -8.88 -4.25
N VAL A 65 1.78 -8.30 -4.61
CA VAL A 65 1.67 -6.86 -4.78
C VAL A 65 1.80 -6.31 -3.37
N ASN A 66 3.03 -6.12 -2.90
CA ASN A 66 3.30 -5.22 -1.79
C ASN A 66 3.01 -3.83 -2.34
N SER A 67 1.74 -3.48 -2.26
CA SER A 67 1.28 -2.17 -2.65
C SER A 67 1.69 -1.22 -1.51
N ASP A 68 2.80 -0.55 -1.69
CA ASP A 68 3.20 0.51 -0.78
C ASP A 68 2.40 1.78 -1.10
N TYR A 69 1.84 2.40 -0.06
CA TYR A 69 1.04 3.62 -0.16
C TYR A 69 1.73 4.81 0.46
N ARG A 70 1.43 6.01 -0.04
CA ARG A 70 1.87 7.27 0.53
C ARG A 70 0.69 8.10 1.03
N ILE A 71 0.92 8.85 2.10
CA ILE A 71 0.00 9.88 2.59
C ILE A 71 0.48 11.22 2.00
N SER A 72 -0.26 11.72 1.01
CA SER A 72 0.04 13.01 0.35
C SER A 72 -0.75 14.13 0.99
N VAL A 73 -0.29 15.36 0.81
CA VAL A 73 -0.98 16.57 1.27
C VAL A 73 -1.47 17.33 0.04
N GLY A 74 -2.79 17.32 -0.18
CA GLY A 74 -3.44 18.14 -1.20
C GLY A 74 -3.54 19.61 -0.78
N ARG A 75 -3.42 20.55 -1.72
CA ARG A 75 -3.81 21.95 -1.54
C ARG A 75 -4.40 22.46 -2.86
N GLY A 76 -5.71 22.73 -2.88
CA GLY A 76 -6.40 23.08 -4.12
C GLY A 76 -6.39 21.91 -5.11
N GLN A 77 -5.90 22.11 -6.33
CA GLN A 77 -5.87 21.09 -7.38
C GLN A 77 -4.54 20.30 -7.47
N GLY A 78 -3.60 20.50 -6.53
CA GLY A 78 -2.26 19.91 -6.59
C GLY A 78 -1.76 19.32 -5.27
N ILE A 79 -0.71 18.51 -5.35
CA ILE A 79 0.02 18.00 -4.18
C ILE A 79 0.96 19.10 -3.68
N ALA A 80 0.74 19.58 -2.45
CA ALA A 80 1.58 20.58 -1.79
C ALA A 80 2.77 19.98 -1.04
N GLY A 81 2.67 18.70 -0.65
CA GLY A 81 3.71 17.99 0.09
C GLY A 81 3.25 16.60 0.50
N PHE A 82 3.95 16.03 1.48
CA PHE A 82 3.71 14.71 2.03
C PHE A 82 3.79 14.77 3.55
N MET A 83 3.13 13.83 4.23
CA MET A 83 3.40 13.61 5.65
C MET A 83 4.83 13.08 5.79
N ASP A 84 5.67 13.76 6.56
CA ASP A 84 7.04 13.32 6.84
C ASP A 84 7.02 11.97 7.56
N ARG A 85 7.97 11.08 7.27
CA ARG A 85 8.15 9.81 7.98
C ARG A 85 8.76 10.00 9.37
N THR A 86 9.36 11.15 9.63
CA THR A 86 10.04 11.49 10.88
C THR A 86 9.15 12.46 11.68
N PRO A 87 8.64 12.06 12.86
CA PRO A 87 7.95 13.00 13.72
C PRO A 87 8.94 14.05 14.27
N ASN A 88 8.45 15.26 14.52
CA ASN A 88 9.23 16.33 15.13
C ASN A 88 9.61 16.03 16.59
N ALA A 89 10.37 16.92 17.24
CA ALA A 89 10.77 16.76 18.65
C ALA A 89 9.57 16.67 19.61
N SER A 90 8.43 17.23 19.23
CA SER A 90 7.16 17.12 19.96
C SER A 90 6.39 15.86 19.60
N GLY A 91 6.90 14.95 18.77
CA GLY A 91 6.21 13.72 18.40
C GLY A 91 5.06 13.86 17.42
N GLN A 92 4.90 15.03 16.79
CA GLN A 92 3.89 15.30 15.79
C GLN A 92 4.48 15.10 14.39
N TYR A 93 3.66 14.58 13.47
CA TYR A 93 4.05 14.54 12.07
C TYR A 93 3.87 15.92 11.43
N THR A 94 4.83 16.28 10.57
CA THR A 94 4.86 17.57 9.87
C THR A 94 4.83 17.34 8.35
N MET A 95 4.61 18.40 7.58
CA MET A 95 4.64 18.29 6.12
C MET A 95 6.07 18.44 5.59
N SER A 96 6.48 17.54 4.71
CA SER A 96 7.71 17.66 3.91
C SER A 96 7.39 17.85 2.44
N GLN A 97 8.18 18.65 1.74
CA GLN A 97 8.14 18.77 0.28
C GLN A 97 9.05 17.76 -0.40
N ASP A 98 9.97 17.12 0.34
CA ASP A 98 10.88 16.11 -0.19
C ASP A 98 10.17 14.75 -0.29
N PRO A 99 9.92 14.22 -1.50
CA PRO A 99 9.28 12.93 -1.67
C PRO A 99 10.06 11.77 -1.04
N SER A 100 11.36 11.92 -0.77
CA SER A 100 12.20 10.88 -0.13
C SER A 100 11.96 10.75 1.37
N GLN A 101 11.44 11.80 2.02
CA GLN A 101 11.11 11.81 3.45
C GLN A 101 9.66 11.45 3.73
N ARG A 102 8.87 11.07 2.72
CA ARG A 102 7.45 10.75 2.94
C ARG A 102 7.25 9.46 3.75
N ILE A 103 6.18 9.43 4.52
CA ILE A 103 5.71 8.22 5.17
C ILE A 103 5.15 7.22 4.13
N ILE A 104 5.44 5.94 4.35
CA ILE A 104 4.97 4.80 3.58
C ILE A 104 4.19 3.89 4.52
N VAL A 105 2.98 3.54 4.12
CA VAL A 105 2.08 2.66 4.88
C VAL A 105 1.76 1.40 4.09
N SER A 106 1.64 0.27 4.79
CA SER A 106 1.26 -1.02 4.21
C SER A 106 -0.24 -1.24 4.31
N GLU A 107 -0.77 -1.95 3.32
CA GLU A 107 -2.12 -2.48 3.34
C GLU A 107 -2.33 -3.61 4.35
N PRO A 108 -3.51 -3.71 4.97
CA PRO A 108 -3.92 -4.93 5.65
C PRO A 108 -4.06 -6.08 4.65
N SER A 109 -3.48 -7.24 4.97
CA SER A 109 -3.17 -8.28 3.98
C SER A 109 -4.36 -9.12 3.51
N LEU A 110 -5.45 -9.21 4.28
CA LEU A 110 -6.53 -10.19 4.04
C LEU A 110 -7.96 -9.71 4.39
N SER A 111 -8.12 -8.59 5.07
CA SER A 111 -9.41 -7.99 5.45
C SER A 111 -9.27 -6.48 5.57
N GLY A 112 -10.39 -5.74 5.63
CA GLY A 112 -10.33 -4.34 6.06
C GLY A 112 -9.64 -4.22 7.42
N GLY A 113 -8.94 -3.11 7.65
CA GLY A 113 -8.11 -2.94 8.84
C GLY A 113 -7.32 -1.64 8.86
N ALA A 114 -6.61 -1.44 9.97
CA ALA A 114 -5.74 -0.30 10.18
C ALA A 114 -4.48 -0.36 9.30
N LEU A 115 -3.97 0.80 8.92
CA LEU A 115 -2.71 0.92 8.18
C LEU A 115 -1.50 0.87 9.12
N ASN A 116 -0.45 0.14 8.74
CA ASN A 116 0.82 0.10 9.48
C ASN A 116 1.90 0.93 8.78
N ILE A 117 2.79 1.59 9.52
CA ILE A 117 3.92 2.33 8.95
C ILE A 117 5.05 1.35 8.59
N ARG A 118 5.56 1.43 7.35
CA ARG A 118 6.66 0.56 6.88
C ARG A 118 8.05 1.19 6.99
N ASN A 119 8.15 2.51 6.88
CA ASN A 119 9.41 3.23 6.79
C ASN A 119 9.58 4.28 7.91
N PHE A 120 9.16 3.94 9.13
CA PHE A 120 9.30 4.82 10.27
C PHE A 120 10.77 5.06 10.62
N VAL A 121 11.04 6.22 11.21
CA VAL A 121 12.36 6.58 11.74
C VAL A 121 12.29 6.54 13.26
N SER A 122 13.25 5.84 13.89
CA SER A 122 13.38 5.87 15.33
C SER A 122 13.80 7.27 15.79
N ASN A 123 13.14 7.79 16.83
CA ASN A 123 13.44 9.09 17.41
C ASN A 123 13.53 8.93 18.94
N MET A 124 14.45 9.64 19.59
CA MET A 124 14.70 9.55 21.04
C MET A 124 14.89 8.12 21.58
N GLY A 125 15.48 7.21 20.77
CA GLY A 125 15.68 5.81 21.15
C GLY A 125 14.42 4.94 21.12
N LEU A 126 13.31 5.47 20.61
CA LEU A 126 12.03 4.79 20.47
C LEU A 126 11.71 4.55 18.99
N SER A 127 11.05 3.43 18.70
CA SER A 127 10.63 3.03 17.35
C SER A 127 9.11 3.18 17.22
N TYR A 128 8.68 4.12 16.39
CA TYR A 128 7.27 4.47 16.23
C TYR A 128 6.67 3.82 15.00
N SER A 129 6.15 2.61 15.15
CA SER A 129 5.60 1.82 14.05
C SER A 129 4.15 2.13 13.70
N THR A 130 3.46 2.94 14.52
CA THR A 130 2.03 3.27 14.33
C THR A 130 1.78 4.77 14.27
N LEU A 131 0.82 5.14 13.42
CA LEU A 131 0.23 6.47 13.43
C LEU A 131 -0.82 6.50 14.54
N ALA A 132 -0.71 7.45 15.46
CA ALA A 132 -1.74 7.73 16.43
C ALA A 132 -2.37 9.10 16.15
N ALA A 133 -3.54 9.36 16.73
CA ALA A 133 -3.97 10.72 16.99
C ALA A 133 -4.39 10.89 18.44
N GLN A 134 -3.97 12.01 19.01
CA GLN A 134 -4.17 12.35 20.41
C GLN A 134 -5.02 13.61 20.48
N VAL A 135 -6.01 13.66 21.38
CA VAL A 135 -6.87 14.85 21.54
C VAL A 135 -6.00 16.10 21.71
N GLY A 136 -6.27 17.09 20.88
CA GLY A 136 -5.52 18.34 20.79
C GLY A 136 -5.57 19.13 22.11
N PRO A 137 -4.48 19.80 22.50
CA PRO A 137 -4.38 20.49 23.79
C PRO A 137 -5.34 21.69 23.91
N LEU A 138 -5.80 22.25 22.79
CA LEU A 138 -6.73 23.38 22.74
C LEU A 138 -8.16 22.97 22.42
N SER A 139 -8.47 21.67 22.43
CA SER A 139 -9.84 21.19 22.32
C SER A 139 -10.61 21.53 23.61
N GLY A 140 -11.86 21.97 23.48
CA GLY A 140 -12.78 22.17 24.61
C GLY A 140 -13.27 20.86 25.26
N GLY A 141 -12.96 19.72 24.66
CA GLY A 141 -13.23 18.38 25.17
C GLY A 141 -12.64 17.28 24.29
N SER A 142 -12.91 16.02 24.63
CA SER A 142 -12.44 14.84 23.89
C SER A 142 -13.39 14.36 22.78
N ILE A 143 -14.57 14.96 22.68
CA ILE A 143 -15.62 14.55 21.74
C ILE A 143 -15.48 15.34 20.44
N LEU A 144 -15.04 14.67 19.37
CA LEU A 144 -15.12 15.17 18.01
C LEU A 144 -16.55 14.97 17.49
N SER A 145 -17.11 15.99 16.85
CA SER A 145 -18.42 15.91 16.21
C SER A 145 -18.46 16.81 14.99
N SER A 146 -19.51 16.67 14.17
CA SER A 146 -19.75 17.55 13.01
C SER A 146 -20.10 19.00 13.39
N THR A 147 -20.17 19.31 14.68
CA THR A 147 -20.55 20.64 15.20
C THR A 147 -19.54 21.20 16.21
N SER A 148 -18.47 20.48 16.54
CA SER A 148 -17.45 20.93 17.49
C SER A 148 -16.16 21.34 16.78
N TYR A 149 -15.43 22.30 17.36
CA TYR A 149 -14.08 22.65 16.92
C TYR A 149 -13.02 21.69 17.46
N ASN A 150 -13.42 20.70 18.27
CA ASN A 150 -12.50 19.75 18.87
C ASN A 150 -11.75 18.99 17.77
N TYR A 151 -10.49 18.70 18.06
CA TYR A 151 -9.59 18.06 17.14
C TYR A 151 -8.65 17.12 17.86
N ALA A 152 -8.07 16.20 17.10
CA ALA A 152 -6.95 15.38 17.52
C ALA A 152 -5.73 15.71 16.64
N VAL A 153 -4.53 15.64 17.20
CA VAL A 153 -3.28 15.83 16.47
C VAL A 153 -2.70 14.46 16.13
N ILE A 154 -2.25 14.27 14.89
CA ILE A 154 -1.58 13.04 14.48
C ILE A 154 -0.17 13.00 15.09
N THR A 155 0.12 11.93 15.81
CA THR A 155 1.37 11.74 16.57
C THR A 155 1.96 10.36 16.31
N ALA A 156 3.24 10.20 16.63
CA ALA A 156 3.94 8.93 16.54
C ALA A 156 3.71 8.09 17.81
N SER A 157 3.37 6.81 17.64
CA SER A 157 3.14 5.86 18.73
C SER A 157 4.06 4.65 18.66
N THR A 158 4.55 4.20 19.81
CA THR A 158 5.35 2.97 19.93
C THR A 158 4.49 1.73 20.16
N SER A 159 3.22 1.92 20.49
CA SER A 159 2.27 0.85 20.79
C SER A 159 1.24 0.71 19.68
N ASN A 160 0.89 -0.54 19.39
CA ASN A 160 -0.29 -0.90 18.62
C ASN A 160 -1.40 -1.10 19.67
N PHE A 161 -2.31 -0.14 19.83
CA PHE A 161 -3.49 -0.39 20.67
C PHE A 161 -4.47 -1.29 19.90
N ASP A 162 -5.30 -1.98 20.67
CA ASP A 162 -6.37 -2.84 20.15
C ASP A 162 -7.48 -1.93 19.59
N SER A 163 -8.09 -2.30 18.47
CA SER A 163 -9.02 -1.42 17.73
C SER A 163 -10.46 -1.39 18.28
N SER A 164 -10.72 -1.81 19.52
CA SER A 164 -12.09 -2.14 19.95
C SER A 164 -12.90 -1.04 20.64
N SER A 165 -12.35 0.13 21.00
CA SER A 165 -13.15 1.18 21.67
C SER A 165 -12.48 2.54 21.92
N GLY A 166 -12.83 3.56 21.15
CA GLY A 166 -12.60 4.98 21.48
C GLY A 166 -11.13 5.36 21.49
N PRO A 167 -10.78 6.57 21.96
CA PRO A 167 -9.44 6.72 22.48
C PRO A 167 -9.32 5.75 23.67
N GLN A 168 -8.76 4.56 23.43
CA GLN A 168 -8.84 3.41 24.32
C GLN A 168 -8.27 3.69 25.71
N THR A 169 -7.34 4.64 25.79
CA THR A 169 -6.63 4.95 27.03
C THR A 169 -6.26 6.42 27.05
N PRO A 170 -6.33 7.11 28.19
CA PRO A 170 -5.43 8.24 28.43
C PRO A 170 -4.01 7.73 28.16
N PRO A 171 -3.26 8.28 27.19
CA PRO A 171 -1.94 7.79 26.87
C PRO A 171 -1.09 7.86 28.14
N ASN A 172 -0.46 6.74 28.47
CA ASN A 172 0.77 6.81 29.23
C ASN A 172 1.69 7.71 28.42
N ARG A 173 2.34 8.67 29.08
CA ARG A 173 3.29 9.57 28.43
C ARG A 173 4.31 8.79 27.60
N SER A 174 4.65 7.57 28.00
CA SER A 174 5.60 6.69 27.30
C SER A 174 5.09 6.07 25.99
N TYR A 175 3.79 6.18 25.66
CA TYR A 175 3.19 5.51 24.50
C TYR A 175 3.22 6.33 23.21
N THR A 176 3.08 7.65 23.32
CA THR A 176 3.22 8.56 22.18
C THR A 176 4.43 9.46 22.38
N LEU A 177 5.18 9.74 21.32
CA LEU A 177 6.29 10.71 21.42
C LEU A 177 5.78 12.08 21.87
N TYR A 178 4.55 12.44 21.48
CA TYR A 178 3.92 13.67 21.94
C TYR A 178 3.65 13.67 23.44
N GLY A 179 3.13 12.59 24.01
CA GLY A 179 2.97 12.43 25.44
C GLY A 179 4.30 12.49 26.19
N VAL A 180 5.36 11.90 25.64
CA VAL A 180 6.73 11.99 26.20
C VAL A 180 7.21 13.44 26.18
N ALA A 181 7.14 14.09 25.02
CA ALA A 181 7.73 15.40 24.79
C ALA A 181 6.98 16.54 25.50
N THR A 182 5.64 16.45 25.60
CA THR A 182 4.80 17.51 26.16
C THR A 182 4.30 17.23 27.57
N GLY A 183 4.41 15.99 28.05
CA GLY A 183 3.79 15.56 29.30
C GLY A 183 2.26 15.42 29.24
N ALA A 184 1.64 15.51 28.06
CA ALA A 184 0.19 15.36 27.89
C ALA A 184 -0.26 13.90 28.06
N THR A 185 -1.41 13.71 28.71
CA THR A 185 -2.06 12.40 28.93
C THR A 185 -3.48 12.35 28.35
N SER A 186 -3.75 13.11 27.27
CA SER A 186 -5.07 13.21 26.64
C SER A 186 -5.36 12.03 25.72
N GLY A 187 -6.61 11.52 25.66
CA GLY A 187 -6.97 10.28 24.96
C GLY A 187 -6.36 10.11 23.56
N VAL A 188 -5.93 8.88 23.24
CA VAL A 188 -5.23 8.52 22.00
C VAL A 188 -5.96 7.40 21.24
N GLU A 189 -5.98 7.49 19.91
CA GLU A 189 -6.44 6.46 18.96
C GLU A 189 -5.26 6.06 18.06
N THR A 190 -5.02 4.77 17.81
CA THR A 190 -3.99 4.30 16.86
C THR A 190 -4.56 3.78 15.55
N ASP A 191 -5.86 3.49 15.48
CA ASP A 191 -6.50 2.97 14.28
C ASP A 191 -7.24 4.07 13.51
N ILE A 192 -6.58 5.22 13.37
CA ILE A 192 -7.14 6.40 12.72
C ILE A 192 -7.34 6.24 11.22
N TRP A 193 -6.60 5.34 10.58
CA TRP A 193 -6.60 5.09 9.14
C TRP A 193 -7.18 3.73 8.84
N TYR A 194 -8.32 3.68 8.18
CA TYR A 194 -9.00 2.42 7.92
C TYR A 194 -9.29 2.22 6.43
N GLN A 195 -9.06 1.00 5.95
CA GLN A 195 -9.50 0.56 4.63
C GLN A 195 -10.68 -0.39 4.78
N THR A 196 -11.82 -0.11 4.14
CA THR A 196 -13.04 -0.95 4.25
C THR A 196 -12.82 -2.36 3.73
N VAL A 197 -12.09 -2.49 2.63
CA VAL A 197 -11.82 -3.76 1.94
C VAL A 197 -10.38 -3.73 1.45
N ALA A 198 -9.64 -4.82 1.66
CA ALA A 198 -8.27 -4.95 1.16
C ALA A 198 -8.22 -4.64 -0.35
N GLY A 199 -7.30 -3.75 -0.73
CA GLY A 199 -7.15 -3.31 -2.13
C GLY A 199 -8.07 -2.17 -2.58
N SER A 200 -9.04 -1.73 -1.76
CA SER A 200 -9.91 -0.60 -2.09
C SER A 200 -9.17 0.74 -2.16
N ASP A 201 -9.51 1.59 -3.13
CA ASP A 201 -9.01 2.98 -3.18
C ASP A 201 -9.61 3.88 -2.08
N ASN A 202 -10.63 3.40 -1.36
CA ASN A 202 -11.32 4.17 -0.34
C ASN A 202 -10.57 4.07 1.00
N LEU A 203 -9.64 4.99 1.21
CA LEU A 203 -9.06 5.26 2.52
C LEU A 203 -9.88 6.35 3.21
N PHE A 204 -10.27 6.11 4.46
CA PHE A 204 -10.95 7.11 5.26
C PHE A 204 -10.38 7.11 6.67
N THR A 205 -10.49 8.27 7.33
CA THR A 205 -10.20 8.37 8.75
C THR A 205 -11.46 8.14 9.56
N THR A 206 -11.28 7.43 10.66
CA THR A 206 -12.30 7.24 11.68
C THR A 206 -11.76 7.75 12.99
N TRP A 207 -12.64 8.35 13.76
CA TRP A 207 -12.37 8.68 15.14
C TRP A 207 -13.48 8.10 15.99
N GLN A 208 -13.14 7.28 16.97
CA GLN A 208 -14.08 6.91 18.00
C GLN A 208 -13.86 7.83 19.20
N ASN A 209 -14.94 8.36 19.76
CA ASN A 209 -14.91 9.25 20.91
C ASN A 209 -14.84 8.48 22.22
N SER A 210 -14.49 9.17 23.31
CA SER A 210 -14.43 8.58 24.66
C SER A 210 -15.79 8.13 25.21
N ASP A 211 -16.90 8.60 24.63
CA ASP A 211 -18.26 8.17 24.96
C ASP A 211 -18.74 6.98 24.12
N GLY A 212 -17.86 6.40 23.29
CA GLY A 212 -18.14 5.27 22.41
C GLY A 212 -18.77 5.64 21.07
N THR A 213 -19.13 6.91 20.83
CA THR A 213 -19.67 7.36 19.53
C THR A 213 -18.56 7.37 18.48
N SER A 214 -18.87 6.98 17.24
CA SER A 214 -17.91 6.99 16.13
C SER A 214 -18.22 8.10 15.13
N VAL A 215 -17.20 8.86 14.78
CA VAL A 215 -17.22 9.84 13.70
C VAL A 215 -16.53 9.20 12.49
N ALA A 216 -17.33 8.76 11.52
CA ALA A 216 -16.81 8.28 10.26
C ALA A 216 -16.42 9.46 9.36
N ARG A 217 -15.37 9.28 8.55
CA ARG A 217 -14.91 10.28 7.56
C ARG A 217 -14.56 11.61 8.20
N THR A 218 -13.84 11.58 9.32
CA THR A 218 -13.26 12.79 9.89
C THR A 218 -12.41 13.52 8.87
N GLN A 219 -12.38 14.84 8.95
CA GLN A 219 -11.59 15.66 8.05
C GLN A 219 -10.16 15.73 8.58
N VAL A 220 -9.20 15.43 7.71
CA VAL A 220 -7.78 15.62 8.00
C VAL A 220 -7.37 16.97 7.43
N MET A 221 -6.66 17.76 8.23
CA MET A 221 -6.15 19.05 7.82
C MET A 221 -4.68 19.17 8.22
N TYR A 222 -3.93 20.00 7.50
CA TYR A 222 -2.61 20.45 7.93
C TYR A 222 -2.72 21.86 8.48
N ASP A 223 -2.27 22.04 9.71
CA ASP A 223 -2.19 23.33 10.39
C ASP A 223 -0.74 23.86 10.25
N PRO A 224 -0.50 24.81 9.33
CA PRO A 224 0.85 25.34 9.11
C PRO A 224 1.35 26.21 10.27
N ALA A 225 0.47 26.81 11.07
CA ALA A 225 0.89 27.63 12.21
C ALA A 225 1.50 26.77 13.32
N ASN A 226 0.92 25.59 13.55
CA ASN A 226 1.44 24.61 14.51
C ASN A 226 2.32 23.52 13.87
N ALA A 227 2.49 23.57 12.55
CA ALA A 227 3.22 22.59 11.74
C ALA A 227 2.82 21.13 12.01
N ASN A 228 1.52 20.84 12.14
CA ASN A 228 1.04 19.50 12.45
C ASN A 228 -0.19 19.10 11.63
N PHE A 229 -0.44 17.79 11.57
CA PHE A 229 -1.68 17.26 11.03
C PHE A 229 -2.73 17.10 12.12
N ILE A 230 -3.96 17.47 11.80
CA ILE A 230 -5.10 17.36 12.70
C ILE A 230 -6.22 16.53 12.07
N ILE A 231 -7.03 15.93 12.94
CA ILE A 231 -8.27 15.23 12.63
C ILE A 231 -9.41 15.99 13.32
N THR A 232 -10.48 16.32 12.61
CA THR A 232 -11.65 16.99 13.18
C THR A 232 -12.95 16.46 12.57
N GLY A 233 -14.05 16.56 13.32
CA GLY A 233 -15.39 16.29 12.79
C GLY A 233 -15.98 17.47 12.00
N CYS A 234 -15.45 18.69 12.18
CA CYS A 234 -15.95 19.91 11.53
C CYS A 234 -14.80 20.88 11.19
N ALA A 235 -14.28 20.83 9.96
CA ALA A 235 -13.18 21.71 9.52
C ALA A 235 -13.56 23.19 9.57
N SER A 236 -14.80 23.56 9.20
CA SER A 236 -15.26 24.95 9.27
C SER A 236 -15.35 25.44 10.72
N CYS A 237 -15.77 24.59 11.66
CA CYS A 237 -15.79 24.90 13.08
C CYS A 237 -14.36 25.10 13.62
N TYR A 238 -13.42 24.22 13.24
CA TYR A 238 -12.00 24.37 13.58
C TYR A 238 -11.43 25.68 13.03
N GLN A 239 -11.64 25.98 11.74
CA GLN A 239 -11.15 27.20 11.12
C GLN A 239 -11.79 28.46 11.72
N ALA A 240 -13.05 28.41 12.12
CA ALA A 240 -13.70 29.52 12.81
C ALA A 240 -13.09 29.77 14.20
N GLN A 241 -12.70 28.71 14.91
CA GLN A 241 -12.04 28.81 16.22
C GLN A 241 -10.57 29.27 16.10
N PHE A 242 -9.87 28.83 15.05
CA PHE A 242 -8.46 29.11 14.81
C PHE A 242 -8.21 29.80 13.45
N PRO A 243 -8.76 31.02 13.23
CA PRO A 243 -8.77 31.66 11.92
C PRO A 243 -7.37 32.02 11.41
N SER A 244 -6.42 32.25 12.32
CA SER A 244 -5.03 32.56 12.00
C SER A 244 -4.21 31.35 11.57
N ASN A 245 -4.70 30.12 11.80
CA ASN A 245 -3.89 28.94 11.56
C ASN A 245 -3.80 28.60 10.07
N GLY A 246 -4.69 29.11 9.22
CA GLY A 246 -4.65 28.89 7.78
C GLY A 246 -4.72 27.41 7.39
N ALA A 247 -5.35 26.58 8.25
CA ALA A 247 -5.39 25.15 8.06
C ALA A 247 -6.12 24.78 6.76
N TYR A 248 -5.53 23.89 5.99
CA TYR A 248 -6.10 23.44 4.72
C TYR A 248 -6.36 21.94 4.71
N ALA A 249 -7.38 21.54 3.95
CA ALA A 249 -7.79 20.14 3.83
C ALA A 249 -6.66 19.28 3.24
N VAL A 250 -6.54 18.07 3.75
CA VAL A 250 -5.55 17.08 3.32
C VAL A 250 -6.26 15.94 2.61
N ASP A 251 -6.01 15.82 1.32
CA ASP A 251 -6.50 14.69 0.53
C ASP A 251 -5.53 13.52 0.59
N LEU A 252 -6.11 12.34 0.77
CA LEU A 252 -5.35 11.12 0.98
C LEU A 252 -5.20 10.40 -0.33
N ILE A 253 -4.19 10.82 -1.06
CA ILE A 253 -3.95 10.31 -2.39
C ILE A 253 -3.15 9.02 -2.28
N ARG A 254 -3.85 7.90 -2.41
CA ARG A 254 -3.27 6.58 -2.65
C ARG A 254 -2.49 6.66 -3.96
N SER A 255 -1.17 6.50 -3.90
CA SER A 255 -0.37 6.23 -5.08
C SER A 255 0.50 5.01 -4.83
N LYS A 256 0.46 4.05 -5.75
CA LYS A 256 1.32 2.88 -5.70
C LYS A 256 2.78 3.30 -5.87
N VAL A 257 3.65 2.91 -4.94
CA VAL A 257 5.09 3.03 -5.16
C VAL A 257 5.50 1.95 -6.17
N VAL A 258 5.99 2.36 -7.34
CA VAL A 258 6.66 1.46 -8.28
C VAL A 258 8.15 1.58 -7.94
N THR A 259 8.68 0.59 -7.22
CA THR A 259 10.11 0.45 -6.97
C THR A 259 10.78 -0.32 -8.08
#